data_AF-A0A2N1D996-F1
#
_entry.id   AF-A0A2N1D996-F1
#
_cell.length_a   1.000
_cell.length_b   1.000
_cell.length_c   1.000
_cell.angle_alpha   90.00
_cell.angle_beta   90.00
_cell.angle_gamma   90.00
#
_symmetry.space_group_name_H-M   'P 1'
#
loop_
_entity.id
_entity.type
_entity.pdbx_description
1 polymer ?
#
loop_
_entity_poly.entity_id
_entity_poly.type
_entity_poly.pdbx_seq_one_letter_code
_entity_poly.pdbx_strand_id
1 'polypeptide(L)'
;MSEADIVYQLSEIYNRYWVVLQWWTGTTFVLLGVAHVASSKLHIFINVILTLLYSLFSLWILNFNNSNILAINGFIKDLIALEEAGVTISYGAKGYLEGYHQISQVLPVFVSTSMYFCAVGFIIYSTTS
;
A
#
# COMPACT_ATOMS: atom_id res chain seq x y z
N MET A 1 -15.41 22.77 0.98
CA MET A 1 -14.19 22.48 1.77
C MET A 1 -13.10 23.43 1.29
N SER A 2 -12.27 23.99 2.16
CA SER A 2 -11.22 24.91 1.72
C SER A 2 -10.03 24.16 1.10
N GLU A 3 -9.18 24.85 0.34
CA GLU A 3 -7.92 24.26 -0.16
C GLU A 3 -7.09 23.66 0.98
N ALA A 4 -6.96 24.40 2.09
CA ALA A 4 -6.19 23.98 3.25
C ALA A 4 -6.72 22.68 3.86
N ASP A 5 -8.05 22.53 3.95
CA ASP A 5 -8.68 21.31 4.42
C ASP A 5 -8.41 20.12 3.48
N ILE A 6 -8.46 20.33 2.16
CA ILE A 6 -8.21 19.26 1.17
C ILE A 6 -6.76 18.80 1.24
N VAL A 7 -5.82 19.75 1.27
CA VAL A 7 -4.38 19.44 1.36
C VAL A 7 -4.06 18.73 2.67
N TYR A 8 -4.65 19.16 3.78
CA TYR A 8 -4.49 18.49 5.07
C TYR A 8 -4.98 17.04 5.02
N GLN A 9 -6.19 16.80 4.50
CA GLN A 9 -6.75 15.45 4.38
C GLN A 9 -5.91 14.56 3.44
N LEU A 10 -5.43 15.10 2.33
CA LEU A 10 -4.51 14.39 1.44
C LEU A 10 -3.24 13.97 2.18
N SER A 11 -2.60 14.91 2.89
CA SER A 11 -1.39 14.63 3.67
C SER A 11 -1.61 13.53 4.70
N GLU A 12 -2.73 13.56 5.43
CA GLU A 12 -3.09 12.53 6.41
C GLU A 12 -3.28 11.15 5.77
N ILE A 13 -3.93 11.09 4.60
CA ILE A 13 -4.13 9.82 3.90
C ILE A 13 -2.81 9.29 3.34
N TYR A 14 -1.95 10.14 2.78
CA TYR A 14 -0.61 9.71 2.33
C TYR A 14 0.24 9.19 3.50
N ASN A 15 0.20 9.86 4.66
CA ASN A 15 0.90 9.40 5.85
C ASN A 15 0.38 8.02 6.30
N ARG A 16 -0.94 7.85 6.38
CA ARG A 16 -1.57 6.56 6.71
C ARG A 16 -1.20 5.46 5.72
N TYR A 17 -1.22 5.78 4.43
CA TYR A 17 -0.85 4.87 3.36
C TYR A 17 0.60 4.39 3.53
N TRP A 18 1.51 5.33 3.78
CA TRP A 18 2.92 5.04 4.01
C TRP A 18 3.15 4.16 5.24
N VAL A 19 2.51 4.47 6.38
CA VAL A 19 2.62 3.67 7.62
C VAL A 19 2.14 2.24 7.40
N VAL A 20 1.03 2.06 6.67
CA VAL A 20 0.50 0.73 6.37
C VAL A 20 1.42 -0.06 5.46
N LEU A 21 2.01 0.57 4.44
CA LEU A 21 3.02 -0.08 3.60
C LEU A 21 4.25 -0.50 4.39
N GLN A 22 4.80 0.38 5.24
CA GLN A 22 5.95 0.03 6.08
C GLN A 22 5.67 -1.16 7.00
N TRP A 23 4.49 -1.17 7.62
CA TRP A 23 4.10 -2.27 8.48
C TRP A 23 3.87 -3.58 7.71
N TRP A 24 3.27 -3.52 6.52
CA TRP A 24 3.15 -4.69 5.66
C TRP A 24 4.52 -5.23 5.28
N THR A 25 5.42 -4.36 4.79
CA THR A 25 6.80 -4.73 4.44
C THR A 25 7.54 -5.35 5.63
N GLY A 26 7.44 -4.77 6.82
CA GLY A 26 8.03 -5.32 8.04
C GLY A 26 7.52 -6.72 8.37
N THR A 27 6.20 -6.93 8.28
CA THR A 27 5.57 -8.24 8.48
C THR A 27 6.06 -9.27 7.47
N THR A 28 6.21 -8.86 6.20
CA THR A 28 6.77 -9.72 5.14
C THR A 28 8.19 -10.17 5.45
N PHE A 29 9.06 -9.26 5.89
CA PHE A 29 10.44 -9.62 6.25
C PHE A 29 10.51 -10.57 7.44
N VAL A 30 9.68 -10.37 8.46
CA VAL A 30 9.58 -11.30 9.60
C VAL A 30 9.15 -12.69 9.12
N LEU A 31 8.14 -12.76 8.25
CA LEU A 31 7.65 -14.03 7.70
C LEU A 31 8.73 -14.76 6.88
N LEU A 32 9.47 -14.03 6.05
CA LEU A 32 10.61 -14.57 5.31
C LEU A 32 11.70 -15.10 6.24
N GLY A 33 12.02 -14.36 7.31
CA GLY A 33 12.99 -14.80 8.32
C GLY A 33 12.56 -16.09 9.04
N VAL A 34 11.28 -16.17 9.44
CA VAL A 34 10.71 -17.38 10.06
C VAL A 34 10.76 -18.56 9.09
N ALA A 35 10.33 -18.36 7.84
CA ALA A 35 10.36 -19.40 6.81
C ALA A 35 11.79 -19.90 6.55
N HIS A 36 12.78 -19.01 6.55
CA HIS A 36 14.19 -19.38 6.37
C HIS A 36 14.74 -20.19 7.56
N VAL A 37 14.53 -19.72 8.79
CA VAL A 37 15.10 -20.38 9.99
C VAL A 37 14.42 -21.72 10.26
N ALA A 38 13.12 -21.81 9.97
CA ALA A 38 12.33 -22.97 10.31
C ALA A 38 12.03 -23.88 9.11
N SER A 39 12.63 -23.66 7.93
CA SER A 39 12.53 -24.53 6.74
C SER A 39 12.77 -26.01 7.07
N SER A 40 13.78 -26.30 7.88
CA SER A 40 14.15 -27.66 8.32
C SER A 40 13.28 -28.24 9.46
N LYS A 41 12.39 -27.44 10.06
CA LYS A 41 11.62 -27.81 11.27
C LYS A 41 10.11 -27.63 11.12
N LEU A 42 9.65 -26.89 10.12
CA LEU A 42 8.24 -26.59 9.90
C LEU A 42 7.57 -27.73 9.15
N HIS A 43 6.55 -28.30 9.78
CA HIS A 43 5.66 -29.24 9.12
C HIS A 43 4.89 -28.51 8.01
N ILE A 44 4.69 -29.17 6.86
CA ILE A 44 4.00 -28.60 5.69
C ILE A 44 2.64 -27.96 6.03
N PHE A 45 1.95 -28.51 7.03
CA PHE A 45 0.68 -27.99 7.54
C PHE A 45 0.80 -26.57 8.10
N ILE A 46 1.88 -26.26 8.84
CA ILE A 46 2.11 -24.93 9.40
C ILE A 46 2.41 -23.94 8.27
N ASN A 47 3.15 -24.34 7.24
CA ASN A 47 3.42 -23.47 6.08
C ASN A 47 2.15 -23.14 5.29
N VAL A 48 1.23 -24.09 5.15
CA VAL A 48 -0.09 -23.84 4.55
C VAL A 48 -0.87 -22.82 5.37
N ILE A 49 -0.91 -22.97 6.71
CA ILE A 49 -1.58 -22.02 7.59
C ILE A 49 -0.94 -20.63 7.51
N LEU A 50 0.39 -20.54 7.56
CA LEU A 50 1.13 -19.27 7.45
C LEU A 50 0.86 -18.59 6.12
N THR A 51 0.88 -19.35 5.02
CA THR A 51 0.56 -18.83 3.69
C THR A 51 -0.87 -18.31 3.65
N LEU A 52 -1.85 -19.06 4.15
CA LEU A 52 -3.26 -18.64 4.20
C LEU A 52 -3.45 -17.36 5.01
N LEU A 53 -2.87 -17.29 6.22
CA LEU A 53 -2.94 -16.11 7.08
C LEU A 53 -2.29 -14.90 6.40
N TYR A 54 -1.14 -15.08 5.77
CA TYR A 54 -0.45 -14.01 5.05
C TYR A 54 -1.24 -13.55 3.81
N SER A 55 -1.90 -14.46 3.09
CA SER A 55 -2.80 -14.12 1.98
C SER A 55 -4.00 -13.31 2.45
N LEU A 56 -4.67 -13.73 3.53
CA LEU A 56 -5.80 -12.98 4.11
C LEU A 56 -5.37 -11.59 4.58
N PHE A 57 -4.23 -11.51 5.25
CA PHE A 57 -3.63 -10.24 5.68
C PHE A 57 -3.33 -9.33 4.48
N SER A 58 -2.68 -9.86 3.44
CA SER A 58 -2.33 -9.12 2.23
C SER A 58 -3.58 -8.62 1.49
N LEU A 59 -4.62 -9.45 1.38
CA LEU A 59 -5.90 -9.05 0.80
C LEU A 59 -6.56 -7.90 1.57
N TRP A 60 -6.54 -7.97 2.90
CA TRP A 60 -7.08 -6.89 3.73
C TRP A 60 -6.30 -5.58 3.55
N ILE A 61 -4.95 -5.63 3.49
CA ILE A 61 -4.11 -4.46 3.21
C ILE A 61 -4.43 -3.88 1.84
N LEU A 62 -4.54 -4.72 0.80
CA LEU A 62 -4.89 -4.27 -0.55
C LEU A 62 -6.26 -3.56 -0.58
N ASN A 63 -7.26 -4.10 0.12
CA ASN A 63 -8.58 -3.48 0.19
C ASN A 63 -8.56 -2.14 0.96
N PHE A 64 -7.82 -2.09 2.07
CA PHE A 64 -7.62 -0.87 2.84
C PHE A 64 -6.94 0.22 2.00
N ASN A 65 -5.88 -0.15 1.28
CA ASN A 65 -5.15 0.73 0.38
C ASN A 65 -6.03 1.22 -0.78
N ASN A 66 -6.85 0.34 -1.36
CA ASN A 66 -7.80 0.73 -2.40
C ASN A 66 -8.79 1.79 -1.91
N SER A 67 -9.29 1.65 -0.68
CA SER A 67 -10.19 2.65 -0.08
C SER A 67 -9.50 4.01 0.11
N ASN A 68 -8.23 4.02 0.53
CA ASN A 68 -7.44 5.26 0.62
C ASN A 68 -7.17 5.89 -0.75
N ILE A 69 -6.89 5.10 -1.79
CA ILE A 69 -6.70 5.59 -3.16
C ILE A 69 -7.99 6.24 -3.68
N LEU A 70 -9.15 5.62 -3.44
CA LEU A 70 -10.44 6.21 -3.83
C LEU A 70 -10.68 7.55 -3.12
N ALA A 71 -10.31 7.67 -1.84
CA ALA A 71 -10.41 8.93 -1.10
C ALA A 71 -9.45 10.00 -1.65
N ILE A 72 -8.18 9.64 -1.93
CA ILE A 72 -7.21 10.53 -2.58
C ILE A 72 -7.77 11.04 -3.91
N ASN A 73 -8.31 10.15 -4.75
CA ASN A 73 -8.89 10.51 -6.04
C ASN A 73 -10.06 11.49 -5.89
N GLY A 74 -10.87 11.35 -4.83
CA GLY A 74 -11.94 12.29 -4.49
C GLY A 74 -11.38 13.68 -4.18
N PHE A 75 -10.42 13.76 -3.27
CA PHE A 75 -9.82 15.03 -2.86
C PHE A 75 -9.04 15.74 -3.97
N ILE A 76 -8.36 14.97 -4.84
CA ILE A 76 -7.70 15.54 -6.02
C ILE A 76 -8.73 16.14 -6.98
N LYS A 77 -9.87 15.48 -7.21
CA LYS A 77 -10.96 16.05 -8.03
C LYS A 77 -11.53 17.32 -7.43
N ASP A 78 -11.69 17.37 -6.10
CA ASP A 78 -12.16 18.58 -5.42
C ASP A 78 -11.16 19.75 -5.57
N LEU A 79 -9.85 19.47 -5.52
CA LEU A 79 -8.80 20.45 -5.80
C LEU A 79 -8.85 20.95 -7.25
N ILE A 80 -9.01 20.05 -8.22
CA ILE A 80 -9.15 20.42 -9.64
C ILE A 80 -10.37 21.33 -9.83
N ALA A 81 -11.51 20.99 -9.22
CA ALA A 81 -12.73 21.79 -9.31
C ALA A 81 -12.56 23.20 -8.71
N LEU A 82 -11.74 23.36 -7.66
CA LEU A 82 -11.40 24.67 -7.12
C LEU A 82 -10.54 25.50 -8.10
N GLU A 83 -9.59 24.86 -8.78
CA GLU A 83 -8.77 25.53 -9.80
C GLU A 83 -9.65 26.01 -10.96
N GLU A 84 -10.53 25.14 -11.45
CA GLU A 84 -11.48 25.43 -12.53
C GLU A 84 -12.49 26.53 -12.15
N ALA A 85 -12.84 26.65 -10.87
CA ALA A 85 -13.66 27.74 -10.35
C ALA A 85 -12.94 29.10 -10.25
N GLY A 86 -11.66 29.17 -10.64
CA GLY A 86 -10.85 30.38 -10.63
C GLY A 86 -10.18 30.70 -9.29
N VAL A 87 -10.20 29.76 -8.33
CA VAL A 87 -9.47 29.91 -7.07
C VAL A 87 -7.99 29.70 -7.34
N THR A 88 -7.16 30.67 -6.93
CA THR A 88 -5.71 30.54 -7.06
C THR A 88 -5.18 29.52 -6.06
N ILE A 89 -4.81 28.34 -6.53
CA ILE A 89 -4.27 27.25 -5.72
C ILE A 89 -2.80 27.51 -5.37
N SER A 90 -2.40 27.22 -4.13
CA SER A 90 -1.01 27.35 -3.68
C SER A 90 -0.06 26.41 -4.43
N TYR A 91 1.23 26.79 -4.48
CA TYR A 91 2.26 25.96 -5.10
C TYR A 91 2.38 24.55 -4.47
N GLY A 92 2.13 24.43 -3.17
CA GLY A 92 2.13 23.13 -2.49
C GLY A 92 0.98 22.22 -2.94
N ALA A 93 -0.21 22.79 -3.08
CA ALA A 93 -1.38 22.07 -3.58
C ALA A 93 -1.23 21.66 -5.05
N LYS A 94 -0.57 22.48 -5.89
CA LYS A 94 -0.21 22.10 -7.27
C LYS A 94 0.71 20.88 -7.34
N GLY A 95 1.62 20.72 -6.38
CA GLY A 95 2.47 19.53 -6.30
C GLY A 95 1.70 18.23 -6.17
N TYR A 96 0.53 18.23 -5.50
CA TYR A 96 -0.35 17.07 -5.43
C TYR A 96 -1.05 16.76 -6.76
N LEU A 97 -1.40 17.79 -7.54
CA LEU A 97 -2.00 17.64 -8.88
C LEU A 97 -0.98 17.07 -9.88
N GLU A 98 0.23 17.63 -9.90
CA GLU A 98 1.30 17.17 -10.79
C GLU A 98 1.76 15.74 -10.46
N GLY A 99 1.92 15.42 -9.16
CA GLY A 99 2.31 14.08 -8.70
C GLY A 99 1.24 13.01 -8.88
N TYR A 100 -0.03 13.40 -9.01
CA TYR A 100 -1.12 12.47 -9.31
C TYR A 100 -1.01 11.85 -10.72
N HIS A 101 -0.64 12.67 -11.71
CA HIS A 101 -0.59 12.24 -13.12
C HIS A 101 0.64 11.39 -13.47
N GLN A 102 1.70 11.44 -12.67
CA GLN A 102 2.92 10.68 -12.91
C GLN A 102 3.01 9.49 -11.94
N ILE A 103 2.71 8.29 -12.43
CA ILE A 103 3.20 7.01 -11.87
C ILE A 103 2.56 6.58 -10.52
N SER A 104 1.95 7.48 -9.75
CA SER A 104 1.60 7.26 -8.34
C SER A 104 0.50 6.23 -8.07
N GLN A 105 -0.39 5.93 -9.04
CA GLN A 105 -1.48 4.97 -8.81
C GLN A 105 -1.11 3.52 -9.09
N VAL A 106 -0.24 3.27 -10.08
CA VAL A 106 0.07 1.91 -10.55
C VAL A 106 1.24 1.32 -9.78
N LEU A 107 2.26 2.15 -9.49
CA LEU A 107 3.48 1.71 -8.83
C LEU A 107 3.20 1.02 -7.48
N PRO A 108 2.34 1.54 -6.61
CA PRO A 108 2.13 0.89 -5.32
C PRO A 108 1.38 -0.44 -5.43
N VAL A 109 0.42 -0.56 -6.34
CA VAL A 109 -0.27 -1.83 -6.62
C VAL A 109 0.71 -2.87 -7.15
N PHE A 110 1.60 -2.47 -8.06
CA PHE A 110 2.63 -3.34 -8.62
C PHE A 110 3.59 -3.83 -7.53
N VAL A 111 4.19 -2.91 -6.76
CA VAL A 111 5.12 -3.25 -5.67
C VAL A 111 4.47 -4.17 -4.65
N SER A 112 3.23 -3.86 -4.25
CA SER A 112 2.43 -4.66 -3.32
C SER A 112 2.21 -6.08 -3.82
N THR A 113 1.84 -6.23 -5.09
CA THR A 113 1.57 -7.53 -5.72
C THR A 113 2.86 -8.34 -5.88
N SER A 114 3.95 -7.71 -6.32
CA SER A 114 5.27 -8.36 -6.42
C SER A 114 5.76 -8.83 -5.05
N MET A 115 5.63 -8.00 -4.01
CA MET A 115 6.04 -8.37 -2.65
C MET A 115 5.27 -9.59 -2.13
N TYR A 116 3.96 -9.66 -2.38
CA TYR A 116 3.15 -10.82 -2.04
C TYR A 116 3.66 -12.09 -2.71
N PHE A 117 3.85 -12.07 -4.04
CA PHE A 117 4.32 -13.24 -4.77
C PHE A 117 5.73 -13.68 -4.39
N CYS A 118 6.63 -12.72 -4.14
CA CYS A 118 7.96 -13.03 -3.62
C CYS A 118 7.90 -13.74 -2.26
N ALA A 119 7.06 -13.25 -1.34
CA ALA A 119 6.90 -13.85 -0.02
C ALA A 119 6.33 -15.27 -0.07
N VAL A 120 5.24 -15.46 -0.81
CA VAL A 120 4.60 -16.77 -0.97
C VAL A 120 5.53 -17.74 -1.69
N GLY A 121 6.18 -17.28 -2.78
CA GLY A 121 7.15 -18.09 -3.52
C GLY A 121 8.31 -18.56 -2.64
N PHE A 122 8.83 -17.68 -1.78
CA PHE A 122 9.88 -18.04 -0.83
C PHE A 122 9.43 -19.05 0.22
N ILE A 123 8.24 -18.87 0.80
CA ILE A 123 7.69 -19.82 1.79
C ILE A 123 7.56 -21.20 1.15
N ILE A 124 6.98 -21.29 -0.05
CA ILE A 124 6.84 -22.56 -0.78
C ILE A 124 8.22 -23.17 -1.05
N TYR A 125 9.16 -22.40 -1.60
CA TYR A 125 10.52 -22.85 -1.86
C TYR A 125 11.20 -23.41 -0.60
N SER A 126 11.11 -22.69 0.51
CA SER A 126 11.69 -23.09 1.79
C SER A 126 11.10 -24.38 2.36
N THR A 127 9.92 -24.80 1.87
CA THR A 127 9.28 -26.06 2.29
C THR A 127 9.78 -27.25 1.47
N THR A 128 10.38 -27.00 0.30
CA THR A 128 10.87 -28.02 -0.63
C THR A 128 12.37 -28.26 -0.57
N SER A 129 13.12 -27.39 0.13
CA SER A 129 14.57 -27.49 0.36
C SER A 129 14.90 -28.17 1.68
#